data_AF-A0A2D4JZI3-F1
#
_entry.id   AF-A0A2D4JZI3-F1
#
_cell.length_a   1.000
_cell.length_b   1.000
_cell.length_c   1.000
_cell.angle_alpha   90.00
_cell.angle_beta   90.00
_cell.angle_gamma   90.00
#
_symmetry.space_group_name_H-M   'P 1'
#
loop_
_entity.id
_entity.type
_entity.pdbx_description
1 polymer ?
#
loop_
_entity_poly.entity_id
_entity_poly.type
_entity_poly.pdbx_seq_one_letter_code
_entity_poly.pdbx_strand_id
1 'polypeptide(L)'
;NHGTYYHLWWTCPIIKIFWMKIKNWLEEITQVGLEWKPELYLLGILRKDYPPKIKYFFIHILTGIRISLAQVWKSPNIPSTQLIIQKICECAEMDKLTLKLKGKEDSEYYSIWKKWYDWLEKEKTLI
;
A
#
# COMPACT_ATOMS: atom_id res chain seq x y z
N ASN A 1 -16.53 12.65 21.45
CA ASN A 1 -15.18 13.18 21.17
C ASN A 1 -14.38 12.22 20.32
N HIS A 2 -14.43 12.32 18.99
CA HIS A 2 -13.78 11.34 18.09
C HIS A 2 -13.06 11.99 16.89
N GLY A 3 -12.40 13.13 17.12
CA GLY A 3 -11.63 13.85 16.08
C GLY A 3 -10.11 13.65 16.15
N THR A 4 -9.61 12.66 16.91
CA THR A 4 -8.16 12.45 17.04
C THR A 4 -7.58 11.79 15.79
N TYR A 5 -6.32 12.06 15.47
CA TYR A 5 -5.59 11.36 14.41
C TYR A 5 -5.71 9.84 14.55
N TYR A 6 -5.46 9.30 15.75
CA TYR A 6 -5.55 7.86 15.96
C TYR A 6 -6.96 7.28 15.75
N HIS A 7 -8.02 8.07 16.00
CA HIS A 7 -9.36 7.65 15.66
C HIS A 7 -9.62 7.63 14.15
N LEU A 8 -9.36 8.77 13.49
CA LEU A 8 -9.65 8.97 12.08
C LEU A 8 -8.82 8.08 11.15
N TRP A 9 -7.66 7.60 11.59
CA TRP A 9 -6.73 6.86 10.75
C TRP A 9 -6.55 5.39 11.14
N TRP A 10 -7.06 4.96 12.30
CA TRP A 10 -6.88 3.57 12.75
C TRP A 10 -8.09 2.99 13.47
N THR A 11 -8.56 3.62 14.56
CA THR A 11 -9.55 2.97 15.44
C THR A 11 -10.99 3.07 14.96
N CYS A 12 -11.32 4.03 14.07
CA CYS A 12 -12.64 4.15 13.46
C CYS A 12 -13.05 2.83 12.77
N PRO A 13 -14.27 2.30 13.02
CA PRO A 13 -14.72 1.03 12.43
C PRO A 13 -14.61 0.99 10.90
N ILE A 14 -14.98 2.08 10.23
CA ILE A 14 -14.90 2.20 8.76
C ILE A 14 -13.45 2.09 8.28
N ILE A 15 -12.52 2.71 9.02
CA ILE A 15 -11.09 2.72 8.71
C ILE A 15 -10.44 1.36 9.00
N LYS A 16 -10.92 0.64 10.03
CA LYS A 16 -10.50 -0.75 10.26
C LYS A 16 -10.88 -1.66 9.10
N ILE A 17 -12.10 -1.54 8.56
CA ILE A 17 -12.53 -2.29 7.38
C ILE A 17 -11.62 -1.99 6.18
N PHE A 18 -11.30 -0.71 5.96
CA PHE A 18 -10.34 -0.29 4.95
C PHE A 18 -8.96 -0.95 5.13
N TRP A 19 -8.34 -0.85 6.31
CA TRP A 19 -7.03 -1.44 6.56
C TRP A 19 -7.03 -2.97 6.50
N MET A 20 -8.15 -3.62 6.85
CA MET A 20 -8.30 -5.07 6.73
C MET A 20 -8.35 -5.51 5.26
N LYS A 21 -9.05 -4.75 4.39
CA LYS A 21 -8.98 -4.96 2.94
C LYS A 21 -7.55 -4.83 2.41
N ILE A 22 -6.85 -3.76 2.81
CA ILE A 22 -5.45 -3.54 2.42
C ILE A 22 -4.55 -4.66 2.90
N LYS A 23 -4.72 -5.13 4.14
CA LYS A 23 -3.98 -6.27 4.68
C LYS A 23 -4.17 -7.51 3.79
N ASN A 24 -5.41 -7.86 3.47
CA ASN A 24 -5.71 -9.02 2.63
C ASN A 24 -5.04 -8.93 1.26
N TRP A 25 -5.11 -7.77 0.59
CA TRP A 25 -4.41 -7.56 -0.68
C TRP A 25 -2.91 -7.76 -0.57
N LEU A 26 -2.28 -7.13 0.43
CA LEU A 26 -0.84 -7.22 0.62
C LEU A 26 -0.38 -8.65 0.92
N GLU A 27 -1.13 -9.40 1.74
CA GLU A 27 -0.85 -10.80 2.05
C GLU A 27 -1.04 -11.69 0.82
N GLU A 28 -2.08 -11.46 0.02
CA GLU A 28 -2.32 -12.18 -1.24
C GLU A 28 -1.19 -11.94 -2.25
N ILE A 29 -0.78 -10.68 -2.45
CA ILE A 29 0.27 -10.31 -3.39
C ILE A 29 1.61 -10.91 -2.96
N THR A 30 1.95 -10.82 -1.67
CA THR A 30 3.30 -11.14 -1.20
C THR A 30 3.46 -12.54 -0.65
N GLN A 31 2.37 -13.19 -0.25
CA GLN A 31 2.34 -14.43 0.54
C GLN A 31 3.05 -14.30 1.90
N VAL A 32 3.11 -13.08 2.44
CA VAL A 32 3.72 -12.77 3.75
C VAL A 32 2.65 -12.32 4.73
N GLY A 33 2.56 -13.00 5.87
CA GLY A 33 1.65 -12.63 6.95
C GLY A 33 2.00 -11.27 7.58
N LEU A 34 1.04 -10.36 7.61
CA LEU A 34 1.17 -9.01 8.16
C LEU A 34 0.64 -8.89 9.58
N GLU A 35 1.40 -8.22 10.45
CA GLU A 35 0.92 -7.85 11.79
C GLU A 35 -0.17 -6.77 11.73
N TRP A 36 -1.16 -6.87 12.63
CA TRP A 36 -2.21 -5.86 12.77
C TRP A 36 -1.77 -4.73 13.71
N LYS A 37 -0.83 -3.90 13.24
CA LYS A 37 -0.23 -2.83 14.04
C LYS A 37 -0.22 -1.48 13.32
N PRO A 38 -0.68 -0.39 13.96
CA PRO A 38 -0.74 0.93 13.32
C PRO A 38 0.64 1.43 12.86
N GLU A 39 1.73 1.02 13.51
CA GLU A 39 3.10 1.38 13.12
C GLU A 39 3.42 0.92 11.69
N LEU A 40 2.95 -0.27 11.30
CA LEU A 40 3.09 -0.77 9.94
C LEU A 40 2.23 0.05 8.98
N TYR A 41 0.93 0.16 9.26
CA TYR A 41 -0.03 0.74 8.30
C TYR A 41 0.07 2.25 8.19
N LEU A 42 0.30 2.97 9.29
CA LEU A 42 0.35 4.43 9.32
C LEU A 42 1.76 4.99 9.11
N LEU A 43 2.78 4.30 9.63
CA LEU A 43 4.15 4.82 9.65
C LEU A 43 5.11 4.07 8.72
N GLY A 44 4.76 2.86 8.26
CA GLY A 44 5.62 2.05 7.39
C GLY A 44 6.78 1.42 8.17
N ILE A 45 6.64 1.32 9.49
CA ILE A 45 7.60 0.66 10.35
C ILE A 45 7.31 -0.84 10.29
N LEU A 46 8.20 -1.56 9.62
CA LEU A 46 8.06 -2.98 9.35
C LEU A 46 8.94 -3.79 10.31
N ARG A 47 8.51 -5.01 10.64
CA ARG A 47 9.30 -5.92 11.48
C ARG A 47 10.67 -6.19 10.86
N LYS A 48 11.68 -6.36 11.71
CA LYS A 48 13.07 -6.56 11.30
C LYS A 48 13.28 -7.87 10.51
N ASP A 49 12.45 -8.88 10.75
CA ASP A 49 12.53 -10.19 10.11
C ASP A 49 11.90 -10.27 8.71
N TYR A 50 11.20 -9.21 8.25
CA TYR A 50 10.69 -9.21 6.87
C TYR A 50 11.84 -9.15 5.84
N PRO A 51 11.74 -9.90 4.71
CA PRO A 51 12.74 -9.85 3.66
C PRO A 51 12.96 -8.43 3.12
N PRO A 52 14.20 -8.01 2.79
CA PRO A 52 14.47 -6.64 2.33
C PRO A 52 13.62 -6.18 1.13
N LYS A 53 13.45 -7.04 0.11
CA LYS A 53 12.60 -6.73 -1.05
C LYS A 53 11.13 -6.54 -0.68
N ILE A 54 10.62 -7.34 0.27
CA ILE A 54 9.25 -7.22 0.78
C ILE A 54 9.08 -5.92 1.55
N LYS A 55 10.07 -5.54 2.38
CA LYS A 55 10.04 -4.27 3.08
C LYS A 55 10.00 -3.09 2.11
N TYR A 56 10.86 -3.12 1.10
CA TYR A 56 10.90 -2.10 0.06
C TYR A 56 9.54 -1.98 -0.64
N PHE A 57 8.98 -3.11 -1.07
CA PHE A 57 7.68 -3.17 -1.72
C PHE A 57 6.57 -2.57 -0.83
N PHE A 58 6.46 -3.00 0.43
CA PHE A 58 5.43 -2.50 1.35
C PHE A 58 5.53 -1.01 1.62
N ILE A 59 6.74 -0.45 1.73
CA ILE A 59 6.91 1.00 1.92
C ILE A 59 6.28 1.77 0.76
N HIS A 60 6.53 1.36 -0.49
CA HIS A 60 6.00 2.05 -1.67
C HIS A 60 4.49 1.88 -1.81
N ILE A 61 3.97 0.65 -1.63
CA ILE A 61 2.53 0.39 -1.69
C ILE A 61 1.78 1.15 -0.59
N LEU A 62 2.23 1.07 0.66
CA LEU A 62 1.59 1.75 1.77
C LEU A 62 1.65 3.28 1.62
N THR A 63 2.67 3.82 0.95
CA THR A 63 2.73 5.24 0.61
C THR A 63 1.56 5.63 -0.29
N GLY A 64 1.33 4.91 -1.40
CA GLY A 64 0.19 5.16 -2.29
C GLY A 64 -1.16 5.02 -1.58
N ILE A 65 -1.30 4.01 -0.72
CA ILE A 65 -2.52 3.77 0.06
C ILE A 65 -2.79 4.92 1.04
N ARG A 66 -1.78 5.38 1.78
CA ARG A 66 -1.92 6.52 2.70
C ARG A 66 -2.27 7.80 1.95
N ILE A 67 -1.68 8.04 0.79
CA ILE A 67 -2.03 9.18 -0.06
C ILE A 67 -3.51 9.10 -0.44
N SER A 68 -4.00 7.93 -0.89
CA SER A 68 -5.41 7.77 -1.26
C SER A 68 -6.36 8.04 -0.10
N LEU A 69 -6.04 7.55 1.10
CA LEU A 69 -6.83 7.80 2.31
C LEU A 69 -6.77 9.29 2.71
N ALA A 70 -5.58 9.90 2.62
CA ALA A 70 -5.35 11.30 2.88
C ALA A 70 -6.07 12.23 1.90
N GLN A 71 -6.42 11.79 0.70
CA GLN A 71 -7.18 12.61 -0.23
C GLN A 71 -8.66 12.70 0.14
N VAL A 72 -9.19 11.70 0.84
CA VAL A 72 -10.61 11.64 1.22
C VAL A 72 -10.85 11.89 2.72
N TRP A 73 -9.82 12.25 3.49
CA TRP A 73 -9.87 12.35 4.97
C TRP A 73 -10.94 13.28 5.56
N LYS A 74 -11.45 14.24 4.78
CA LYS A 74 -12.55 15.14 5.19
C LYS A 74 -13.94 14.56 4.94
N SER A 75 -14.02 13.46 4.19
CA SER A 75 -15.24 12.73 3.88
C SER A 75 -15.43 11.58 4.87
N PRO A 76 -16.69 11.20 5.19
CA PRO A 76 -16.94 9.96 5.93
C PRO A 76 -16.63 8.69 5.12
N ASN A 77 -16.31 8.82 3.83
CA ASN A 77 -16.07 7.71 2.92
C ASN A 77 -14.60 7.27 2.89
N ILE A 78 -14.40 5.99 2.59
CA ILE A 78 -13.06 5.43 2.29
C ILE A 78 -12.73 5.64 0.80
N PRO A 79 -11.44 5.67 0.41
CA PRO A 79 -11.08 5.82 -0.99
C PRO A 79 -11.58 4.61 -1.80
N SER A 80 -12.00 4.86 -3.04
CA SER A 80 -12.42 3.81 -3.95
C SER A 80 -11.24 2.90 -4.32
N THR A 81 -11.53 1.64 -4.71
CA THR A 81 -10.51 0.72 -5.24
C THR A 81 -9.71 1.38 -6.37
N GLN A 82 -10.39 2.06 -7.30
CA GLN A 82 -9.76 2.75 -8.41
C GLN A 82 -8.79 3.84 -7.95
N LEU A 83 -9.17 4.66 -6.96
CA LEU A 83 -8.29 5.70 -6.42
C LEU A 83 -7.06 5.10 -5.75
N ILE A 84 -7.23 4.02 -4.97
CA ILE A 84 -6.12 3.33 -4.31
C ILE A 84 -5.14 2.78 -5.36
N ILE A 85 -5.65 2.05 -6.37
CA ILE A 85 -4.84 1.49 -7.46
C ILE A 85 -4.12 2.61 -8.21
N GLN A 86 -4.81 3.70 -8.54
CA GLN A 86 -4.21 4.85 -9.20
C GLN A 86 -3.02 5.39 -8.40
N LYS A 87 -3.18 5.60 -7.08
CA LYS A 87 -2.11 6.12 -6.23
C LYS A 87 -0.94 5.16 -6.04
N ILE A 88 -1.20 3.86 -6.04
CA ILE A 88 -0.15 2.85 -6.06
C ILE A 88 0.63 2.89 -7.38
N CYS A 89 -0.06 2.96 -8.52
CA CYS A 89 0.58 3.04 -9.84
C CYS A 89 1.42 4.32 -9.99
N GLU A 90 0.92 5.47 -9.52
CA GLU A 90 1.71 6.71 -9.47
C GLU A 90 3.00 6.53 -8.63
N CYS A 91 2.93 5.84 -7.48
CA CYS A 91 4.12 5.52 -6.68
C CYS A 91 5.09 4.57 -7.40
N ALA A 92 4.56 3.59 -8.14
CA ALA A 92 5.36 2.65 -8.93
C ALA A 92 6.16 3.36 -10.03
N GLU A 93 5.51 4.27 -10.78
CA GLU A 93 6.17 5.06 -11.82
C GLU A 93 7.25 5.98 -11.23
N MET A 94 6.98 6.62 -10.08
CA MET A 94 7.98 7.43 -9.39
C MET A 94 9.19 6.61 -8.91
N ASP A 95 8.96 5.40 -8.40
CA ASP A 95 10.03 4.48 -8.00
C ASP A 95 10.87 4.04 -9.22
N LYS A 96 10.21 3.71 -10.33
CA LYS A 96 10.87 3.36 -11.60
C LYS A 96 11.82 4.48 -12.06
N LEU A 97 11.36 5.73 -12.06
CA LEU A 97 12.19 6.89 -12.41
C LEU A 97 13.35 7.06 -11.43
N THR A 98 13.11 6.88 -10.13
CA THR A 98 14.13 6.98 -9.08
C THR A 98 15.22 5.93 -9.24
N LEU A 99 14.86 4.69 -9.58
CA LEU A 99 15.81 3.61 -9.84
C LEU A 99 16.65 3.88 -11.10
N LYS A 100 16.03 4.38 -12.17
CA LYS A 100 16.75 4.81 -13.38
C LYS A 100 17.78 5.90 -13.10
N LEU A 101 17.42 6.92 -12.31
CA LEU A 101 18.35 7.98 -11.90
C LEU A 101 19.53 7.45 -11.06
N LYS A 102 19.34 6.33 -10.35
CA LYS A 102 20.39 5.64 -9.60
C LYS A 102 21.20 4.65 -10.45
N GLY A 103 21.00 4.63 -11.76
CA GLY A 103 21.68 3.71 -12.68
C GLY A 103 21.29 2.25 -12.48
N LYS A 104 20.13 1.97 -11.88
CA LYS A 104 19.61 0.60 -11.73
C LYS A 104 18.92 0.15 -13.00
N GLU A 105 19.02 -1.15 -13.28
CA GLU A 105 18.35 -1.78 -14.42
C GLU A 105 16.84 -1.93 -14.19
N ASP A 106 16.08 -1.96 -15.28
CA ASP A 106 14.64 -2.24 -15.24
C ASP A 106 14.34 -3.61 -14.60
N SER A 107 15.27 -4.57 -14.69
CA SER A 107 15.18 -5.89 -14.05
C SER A 107 15.00 -5.81 -12.53
N GLU A 108 15.66 -4.86 -11.86
CA GLU A 108 15.56 -4.65 -10.41
C GLU A 108 14.17 -4.14 -10.03
N TYR A 109 13.64 -3.17 -10.79
CA TYR A 109 12.27 -2.65 -10.65
C TYR A 109 11.23 -3.76 -10.83
N TYR A 110 11.30 -4.52 -11.92
CA TYR A 110 10.35 -5.60 -12.17
C TYR A 110 10.44 -6.69 -11.12
N SER A 111 11.61 -6.97 -10.54
CA SER A 111 11.73 -7.94 -9.45
C SER A 111 10.95 -7.55 -8.17
N ILE A 112 10.63 -6.26 -8.02
CA ILE A 112 9.86 -5.70 -6.89
C ILE A 112 8.37 -5.62 -7.25
N TRP A 113 8.06 -5.06 -8.43
CA TRP A 113 6.68 -4.69 -8.80
C TRP A 113 5.93 -5.75 -9.60
N LYS A 114 6.60 -6.79 -10.14
CA LYS A 114 5.93 -7.85 -10.92
C LYS A 114 4.72 -8.44 -10.20
N LYS A 115 4.85 -8.75 -8.90
CA LYS A 115 3.74 -9.30 -8.10
C LYS A 115 2.52 -8.38 -8.03
N TRP A 116 2.75 -7.07 -7.98
CA TRP A 116 1.67 -6.08 -8.01
C TRP A 116 0.94 -6.09 -9.36
N TYR A 117 1.69 -6.10 -10.46
CA TYR A 117 1.10 -6.13 -11.80
C TYR A 117 0.36 -7.44 -12.09
N ASP A 118 0.94 -8.58 -11.72
CA ASP A 118 0.31 -9.90 -11.83
C ASP A 118 -1.03 -9.95 -11.05
N TRP A 119 -1.08 -9.33 -9.86
CA TRP A 119 -2.31 -9.22 -9.07
C TRP A 119 -3.31 -8.24 -9.69
N LEU A 120 -2.86 -7.08 -10.16
CA LEU A 120 -3.69 -6.07 -10.79
C LEU A 120 -4.38 -6.57 -12.06
N GLU A 121 -3.68 -7.38 -12.86
CA GLU A 121 -4.26 -8.03 -14.04
C GLU A 121 -5.40 -8.98 -13.66
N LYS A 122 -5.22 -9.78 -12.60
CA LYS A 122 -6.28 -10.66 -12.08
C LYS A 122 -7.48 -9.86 -11.55
N GLU A 123 -7.24 -8.82 -10.76
CA GLU A 123 -8.32 -7.99 -10.20
C GLU A 123 -9.14 -7.32 -11.31
N LYS A 124 -8.49 -6.84 -12.38
CA LYS A 124 -9.18 -6.27 -13.56
C LYS A 124 -10.05 -7.27 -14.32
N THR A 125 -9.81 -8.58 -14.19
CA THR A 125 -10.68 -9.60 -14.81
C THR A 125 -11.90 -9.98 -13.96
N LEU A 126 -11.94 -9.51 -12.71
CA LEU A 126 -13.01 -9.78 -11.74
C LEU A 126 -13.99 -8.59 -11.58
N ILE A 127 -13.67 -7.45 -12.19
CA ILE A 127 -14.46 -6.21 -12.23
C ILE A 127 -15.02 -6.05 -13.64
#